data_AF-A0A0F8DEK6-F1
#
_entry.id   AF-A0A0F8DEK6-F1
#
_cell.length_a   1.000
_cell.length_b   1.000
_cell.length_c   1.000
_cell.angle_alpha   90.00
_cell.angle_beta   90.00
_cell.angle_gamma   90.00
#
_symmetry.space_group_name_H-M   'P 1'
#
loop_
_entity.id
_entity.type
_entity.pdbx_description
1 polymer ?
#
loop_
_entity_poly.entity_id
_entity_poly.type
_entity_poly.pdbx_seq_one_letter_code
_entity_poly.pdbx_strand_id
1 'polypeptide(L)'
;MRFFGILSLSFLLIRANAGDLEDNSYTFKNLGNGICTVTSQHSSDVSEQSDKFKINTVRKTMTVKYLNVFRNRESDPLPHFAIMAAVCRKYDLEPDDLNKVVIGAPKDYCLQEALDKYRLIHSDIEEDEMIDTTLTLPGTDSDSDSDLYADVWSDLCDCMSYGIVERMLTSNSIVGKISIKEYDNSCLMSYFIQPKKGGDE
;
A
#
# COMPACT_ATOMS: atom_id res chain seq x y z
N MET A 1 -26.44 -41.20 38.81
CA MET A 1 -25.58 -40.00 38.71
C MET A 1 -24.82 -40.05 37.38
N ARG A 2 -24.54 -38.88 36.82
CA ARG A 2 -24.32 -38.62 35.38
C ARG A 2 -22.97 -39.12 34.85
N PHE A 3 -23.00 -39.50 33.58
CA PHE A 3 -21.87 -39.66 32.65
C PHE A 3 -21.02 -38.37 32.58
N PHE A 4 -19.70 -38.52 32.50
CA PHE A 4 -18.84 -37.57 31.77
C PHE A 4 -17.71 -38.33 31.09
N GLY A 5 -17.93 -38.64 29.80
CA GLY A 5 -16.88 -39.05 28.88
C GLY A 5 -16.04 -37.85 28.49
N ILE A 6 -14.72 -38.00 28.55
CA ILE A 6 -13.77 -37.01 28.08
C ILE A 6 -13.70 -37.19 26.55
N LEU A 7 -14.47 -36.37 25.83
CA LEU A 7 -14.31 -36.19 24.39
C LEU A 7 -12.99 -35.45 24.15
N SER A 8 -11.97 -36.19 23.72
CA SER A 8 -10.75 -35.65 23.13
C SER A 8 -11.12 -34.93 21.83
N LEU A 9 -11.28 -33.60 21.88
CA LEU A 9 -11.32 -32.77 20.69
C LEU A 9 -9.90 -32.64 20.13
N SER A 10 -9.53 -33.61 19.30
CA SER A 10 -8.43 -33.45 18.35
C SER A 10 -8.91 -32.50 17.26
N PHE A 11 -8.65 -31.20 17.41
CA PHE A 11 -8.76 -30.25 16.31
C PHE A 11 -7.62 -30.54 15.33
N LEU A 12 -7.90 -31.42 14.36
CA LEU A 12 -7.17 -31.48 13.12
C LEU A 12 -7.39 -30.14 12.40
N LEU A 13 -6.40 -29.26 12.49
CA LEU A 13 -6.26 -28.09 11.62
C LEU A 13 -6.11 -28.60 10.18
N ILE A 14 -7.24 -28.79 9.52
CA ILE A 14 -7.30 -28.96 8.06
C ILE A 14 -6.80 -27.63 7.50
N ARG A 15 -5.53 -27.60 7.12
CA ARG A 15 -4.96 -26.55 6.28
C ARG A 15 -5.62 -26.71 4.90
N ALA A 16 -6.81 -26.14 4.75
CA ALA A 16 -7.42 -25.97 3.45
C ALA A 16 -6.44 -25.12 2.62
N ASN A 17 -5.95 -25.67 1.52
CA ASN A 17 -5.41 -24.84 0.45
C ASN A 17 -6.56 -23.92 0.03
N ALA A 18 -6.55 -22.68 0.53
CA ALA A 18 -7.52 -21.67 0.18
C ALA A 18 -7.36 -21.39 -1.32
N GLY A 19 -8.16 -22.11 -2.09
CA GLY A 19 -8.40 -21.87 -3.50
C GLY A 19 -8.82 -20.41 -3.70
N ASP A 20 -8.63 -19.96 -4.93
CA ASP A 20 -8.81 -18.58 -5.35
C ASP A 20 -10.05 -17.94 -4.69
N LEU A 21 -9.83 -16.79 -4.05
CA LEU A 21 -10.94 -16.01 -3.47
C LEU A 21 -11.48 -15.20 -4.65
N GLU A 22 -12.78 -15.30 -4.89
CA GLU A 22 -13.50 -14.43 -5.80
C GLU A 22 -14.20 -13.35 -4.96
N ASP A 23 -13.82 -12.09 -5.15
CA ASP A 23 -14.48 -10.94 -4.53
C ASP A 23 -14.82 -9.94 -5.64
N ASN A 24 -16.12 -9.62 -5.80
CA ASN A 24 -16.61 -8.62 -6.75
C ASN A 24 -16.03 -8.72 -8.18
N SER A 25 -15.98 -9.93 -8.74
CA SER A 25 -15.41 -10.22 -10.08
C SER A 25 -13.88 -10.15 -10.15
N TYR A 26 -13.16 -10.16 -9.03
CA TYR A 26 -11.70 -10.28 -8.97
C TYR A 26 -11.28 -11.65 -8.47
N THR A 27 -10.41 -12.31 -9.21
CA THR A 27 -9.75 -13.55 -8.81
C THR A 27 -8.38 -13.23 -8.24
N PHE A 28 -8.18 -13.63 -6.98
CA PHE A 28 -6.90 -13.47 -6.30
C PHE A 28 -6.16 -14.80 -6.35
N LYS A 29 -5.04 -14.85 -7.05
CA LYS A 29 -4.23 -16.06 -7.16
C LYS A 29 -2.95 -15.95 -6.35
N ASN A 30 -2.76 -16.87 -5.41
CA ASN A 30 -1.51 -17.00 -4.66
C ASN A 30 -0.51 -17.80 -5.50
N LEU A 31 0.63 -17.19 -5.83
CA LEU A 31 1.71 -17.81 -6.62
C LEU A 31 2.82 -18.39 -5.74
N GLY A 32 2.64 -18.41 -4.42
CA GLY A 32 3.66 -18.81 -3.45
C GLY A 32 4.59 -17.65 -3.05
N ASN A 33 5.36 -17.84 -1.97
CA ASN A 33 6.32 -16.86 -1.43
C ASN A 33 5.72 -15.47 -1.15
N GLY A 34 4.43 -15.41 -0.81
CA GLY A 34 3.73 -14.17 -0.54
C GLY A 34 3.36 -13.35 -1.79
N ILE A 35 3.45 -13.93 -2.99
CA ILE A 35 3.10 -13.24 -4.23
C ILE A 35 1.62 -13.49 -4.55
N CYS A 36 0.85 -12.40 -4.70
CA CYS A 36 -0.54 -12.42 -5.12
C CYS A 36 -0.71 -11.70 -6.45
N THR A 37 -1.32 -12.35 -7.42
CA THR A 37 -1.81 -11.65 -8.62
C THR A 37 -3.31 -11.46 -8.49
N VAL A 38 -3.78 -10.29 -8.91
CA VAL A 38 -5.20 -9.97 -8.93
C VAL A 38 -5.61 -9.81 -10.39
N THR A 39 -6.57 -10.61 -10.83
CA THR A 39 -7.13 -10.55 -12.17
C THR A 39 -8.61 -10.19 -12.08
N SER A 40 -9.04 -9.15 -12.81
CA SER A 40 -10.46 -8.83 -12.96
C SER A 40 -11.08 -9.73 -14.03
N GLN A 41 -12.26 -10.27 -13.80
CA GLN A 41 -13.04 -11.01 -14.79
C GLN A 41 -13.50 -10.11 -15.95
N HIS A 42 -13.42 -8.78 -15.82
CA HIS A 42 -13.85 -7.82 -16.85
C HIS A 42 -12.72 -7.43 -17.84
N SER A 43 -11.50 -7.94 -17.68
CA SER A 43 -10.46 -7.78 -18.70
C SER A 43 -10.71 -8.77 -19.85
N SER A 44 -11.64 -8.43 -20.76
CA SER A 44 -11.83 -9.17 -22.02
C SER A 44 -10.66 -9.01 -22.99
N ASP A 45 -9.78 -8.05 -22.75
CA ASP A 45 -8.55 -7.84 -23.51
C ASP A 45 -7.35 -8.51 -22.83
N VAL A 46 -6.78 -9.50 -23.51
CA VAL A 46 -5.58 -10.27 -23.13
C VAL A 46 -4.32 -9.39 -22.97
N SER A 47 -4.40 -8.08 -23.31
CA SER A 47 -3.31 -7.11 -23.23
C SER A 47 -3.31 -6.26 -21.95
N GLU A 48 -4.35 -6.32 -21.11
CA GLU A 48 -4.38 -5.51 -19.88
C GLU A 48 -3.50 -6.13 -18.79
N GLN A 49 -2.37 -5.48 -18.48
CA GLN A 49 -1.42 -5.98 -17.51
C GLN A 49 -2.06 -6.02 -16.12
N SER A 50 -2.26 -7.21 -15.57
CA SER A 50 -2.92 -7.40 -14.27
C SER A 50 -2.07 -6.84 -13.14
N ASP A 51 -2.70 -6.16 -12.18
CA ASP A 51 -2.02 -5.65 -10.99
C ASP A 51 -1.36 -6.81 -10.21
N LYS A 52 -0.10 -6.61 -9.84
CA LYS A 52 0.70 -7.61 -9.12
C LYS A 52 1.09 -7.09 -7.75
N PHE A 53 0.69 -7.84 -6.74
CA PHE A 53 0.95 -7.54 -5.34
C PHE A 53 1.91 -8.57 -4.76
N LYS A 54 2.86 -8.12 -3.95
CA LYS A 54 3.70 -9.00 -3.15
C LYS A 54 3.51 -8.64 -1.68
N ILE A 55 3.00 -9.58 -0.91
CA ILE A 55 2.81 -9.48 0.54
C ILE A 55 3.93 -10.24 1.23
N ASN A 56 4.66 -9.54 2.09
CA ASN A 56 5.53 -10.17 3.07
C ASN A 56 4.83 -10.11 4.43
N THR A 57 4.25 -11.22 4.88
CA THR A 57 3.51 -11.29 6.15
C THR A 57 4.41 -11.13 7.37
N VAL A 58 5.67 -11.57 7.30
CA VAL A 58 6.64 -11.44 8.40
C VAL A 58 7.03 -9.97 8.61
N ARG A 59 7.30 -9.25 7.53
CA ARG A 59 7.66 -7.81 7.57
C ARG A 59 6.43 -6.90 7.53
N LYS A 60 5.24 -7.48 7.39
CA LYS A 60 3.96 -6.80 7.13
C LYS A 60 4.09 -5.71 6.05
N THR A 61 4.64 -6.09 4.90
CA THR A 61 4.91 -5.16 3.79
C THR A 61 4.13 -5.58 2.55
N MET A 62 3.44 -4.63 1.90
CA MET A 62 2.88 -4.80 0.57
C MET A 62 3.76 -4.11 -0.47
N THR A 63 3.97 -4.75 -1.61
CA THR A 63 4.61 -4.13 -2.79
C THR A 63 3.69 -4.25 -4.00
N VAL A 64 3.34 -3.12 -4.58
CA VAL A 64 2.57 -3.00 -5.81
C VAL A 64 3.54 -2.78 -6.97
N LYS A 65 3.65 -3.78 -7.85
CA LYS A 65 4.61 -3.73 -8.98
C LYS A 65 4.04 -3.06 -10.22
N TYR A 66 2.73 -3.13 -10.40
CA TYR A 66 1.98 -2.50 -11.48
C TYR A 66 0.65 -2.10 -10.89
N LEU A 67 0.35 -0.81 -10.95
CA LEU A 67 -0.93 -0.23 -10.58
C LEU A 67 -1.50 0.36 -11.86
N ASN A 68 -2.48 -0.30 -12.48
CA ASN A 68 -3.13 0.22 -13.68
C ASN A 68 -4.10 1.35 -13.33
N VAL A 69 -3.55 2.54 -13.09
CA VAL A 69 -4.28 3.77 -12.72
C VAL A 69 -5.30 4.25 -13.77
N PHE A 70 -5.36 3.64 -14.96
CA PHE A 70 -6.35 3.95 -15.99
C PHE A 70 -7.65 3.13 -15.89
N ARG A 71 -7.80 2.26 -14.88
CA ARG A 71 -9.06 1.57 -14.55
C ARG A 71 -10.10 2.47 -13.88
N ASN A 72 -10.38 3.61 -14.52
CA ASN A 72 -11.44 4.54 -14.12
C ASN A 72 -12.52 4.62 -15.22
N ARG A 73 -12.74 3.50 -15.94
CA ARG A 73 -13.89 3.38 -16.84
C ARG A 73 -15.13 3.16 -15.99
N GLU A 74 -16.25 3.76 -16.40
CA GLU A 74 -17.56 3.82 -15.72
C GLU A 74 -18.19 2.46 -15.32
N SER A 75 -17.48 1.35 -15.54
CA SER A 75 -17.90 -0.02 -15.27
C SER A 75 -16.90 -0.86 -14.46
N ASP A 76 -15.85 -0.28 -13.86
CA ASP A 76 -14.85 -1.06 -13.09
C ASP A 76 -15.29 -1.30 -11.62
N PRO A 77 -15.42 -2.56 -11.15
CA PRO A 77 -16.22 -2.86 -9.96
C PRO A 77 -15.54 -2.64 -8.59
N LEU A 78 -14.24 -2.33 -8.51
CA LEU A 78 -13.60 -1.96 -7.23
C LEU A 78 -12.46 -0.94 -7.42
N PRO A 79 -12.40 0.12 -6.61
CA PRO A 79 -11.27 1.04 -6.61
C PRO A 79 -10.00 0.38 -6.06
N HIS A 80 -8.81 0.84 -6.50
CA HIS A 80 -7.51 0.25 -6.14
C HIS A 80 -7.28 0.07 -4.63
N PHE A 81 -7.73 1.01 -3.79
CA PHE A 81 -7.60 0.88 -2.34
C PHE A 81 -8.38 -0.34 -1.79
N ALA A 82 -9.54 -0.65 -2.37
CA ALA A 82 -10.35 -1.80 -1.96
C ALA A 82 -9.69 -3.11 -2.41
N ILE A 83 -9.08 -3.12 -3.59
CA ILE A 83 -8.29 -4.26 -4.08
C ILE A 83 -7.13 -4.52 -3.13
N MET A 84 -6.37 -3.48 -2.75
CA MET A 84 -5.25 -3.63 -1.82
C MET A 84 -5.70 -4.15 -0.45
N ALA A 85 -6.82 -3.64 0.09
CA ALA A 85 -7.38 -4.14 1.34
C ALA A 85 -7.78 -5.64 1.24
N ALA A 86 -8.40 -6.05 0.14
CA ALA A 86 -8.74 -7.44 -0.10
C ALA A 86 -7.48 -8.34 -0.21
N VAL A 87 -6.40 -7.85 -0.84
CA VAL A 87 -5.11 -8.55 -0.85
C VAL A 87 -4.57 -8.74 0.56
N CYS A 88 -4.61 -7.73 1.44
CA CYS A 88 -4.19 -7.89 2.84
C CYS A 88 -4.95 -9.04 3.52
N ARG A 89 -6.28 -9.02 3.45
CA ARG A 89 -7.15 -10.00 4.12
C ARG A 89 -6.95 -11.42 3.59
N LYS A 90 -6.61 -11.58 2.31
CA LYS A 90 -6.25 -12.89 1.74
C LYS A 90 -4.99 -13.50 2.36
N TYR A 91 -4.12 -12.69 2.96
CA TYR A 91 -2.90 -13.12 3.64
C TYR A 91 -3.00 -12.97 5.17
N ASP A 92 -4.22 -13.00 5.70
CA ASP A 92 -4.51 -12.90 7.14
C ASP A 92 -3.91 -11.63 7.79
N LEU A 93 -3.96 -10.50 7.06
CA LEU A 93 -3.58 -9.18 7.54
C LEU A 93 -4.75 -8.20 7.35
N GLU A 94 -4.99 -7.33 8.31
CA GLU A 94 -5.77 -6.12 8.04
C GLU A 94 -4.87 -5.02 7.42
N PRO A 95 -5.43 -4.07 6.65
CA PRO A 95 -4.66 -2.96 6.10
C PRO A 95 -3.82 -2.19 7.14
N ASP A 96 -4.41 -1.97 8.31
CA ASP A 96 -3.82 -1.28 9.45
C ASP A 96 -2.66 -2.04 10.09
N ASP A 97 -2.58 -3.35 9.89
CA ASP A 97 -1.47 -4.16 10.39
C ASP A 97 -0.19 -3.97 9.57
N LEU A 98 -0.27 -3.42 8.35
CA LEU A 98 0.91 -3.21 7.53
C LEU A 98 1.88 -2.25 8.23
N ASN A 99 3.17 -2.52 8.11
CA ASN A 99 4.22 -1.56 8.45
C ASN A 99 4.51 -0.63 7.27
N LYS A 100 4.33 -1.14 6.04
CA LYS A 100 4.76 -0.44 4.83
C LYS A 100 4.01 -0.88 3.58
N VAL A 101 3.68 0.08 2.72
CA VAL A 101 3.28 -0.14 1.32
C VAL A 101 4.35 0.44 0.40
N VAL A 102 4.74 -0.30 -0.63
CA VAL A 102 5.72 0.12 -1.64
C VAL A 102 5.05 0.15 -3.00
N ILE A 103 5.11 1.27 -3.70
CA ILE A 103 4.49 1.47 -5.02
C ILE A 103 5.54 2.01 -5.99
N GLY A 104 5.71 1.35 -7.13
CA GLY A 104 6.39 1.96 -8.27
C GLY A 104 5.41 2.87 -9.01
N ALA A 105 5.73 4.16 -9.08
CA ALA A 105 4.89 5.17 -9.73
C ALA A 105 5.65 5.83 -10.90
N PRO A 106 5.00 6.13 -12.03
CA PRO A 106 5.58 7.02 -13.03
C PRO A 106 5.79 8.40 -12.41
N LYS A 107 6.80 9.14 -12.88
CA LYS A 107 7.01 10.54 -12.46
C LYS A 107 5.97 11.42 -13.16
N ASP A 108 4.75 11.40 -12.64
CA ASP A 108 3.65 12.24 -13.12
C ASP A 108 3.79 13.68 -12.60
N TYR A 109 2.85 14.54 -13.00
CA TYR A 109 2.87 15.96 -12.64
C TYR A 109 2.92 16.18 -11.12
N CYS A 110 2.16 15.42 -10.35
CA CYS A 110 2.11 15.56 -8.89
C CYS A 110 3.45 15.19 -8.24
N LEU A 111 4.04 14.06 -8.64
CA LEU A 111 5.35 13.66 -8.14
C LEU A 111 6.45 14.62 -8.58
N GLN A 112 6.38 15.17 -9.79
CA GLN A 112 7.33 16.18 -10.26
C GLN A 112 7.27 17.44 -9.40
N GLU A 113 6.08 17.97 -9.08
CA GLU A 113 5.94 19.15 -8.22
C GLU A 113 6.54 18.93 -6.83
N ALA A 114 6.27 17.77 -6.20
CA ALA A 114 6.83 17.44 -4.91
C ALA A 114 8.38 17.34 -4.95
N LEU A 115 8.94 16.73 -5.99
CA LEU A 115 10.39 16.61 -6.19
C LEU A 115 11.04 17.98 -6.44
N ASP A 116 10.41 18.84 -7.24
CA ASP A 116 10.89 20.19 -7.52
C ASP A 116 10.90 21.03 -6.24
N LYS A 117 9.84 20.97 -5.42
CA LYS A 117 9.84 21.63 -4.11
C LYS A 117 10.91 21.11 -3.17
N TYR A 118 11.15 19.80 -3.16
CA TYR A 118 12.24 19.22 -2.37
C TYR A 118 13.61 19.76 -2.80
N ARG A 119 13.88 19.85 -4.12
CA ARG A 119 15.12 20.47 -4.65
C ARG A 119 15.23 21.96 -4.32
N LEU A 120 14.12 22.70 -4.30
CA LEU A 120 14.12 24.11 -3.90
C LEU A 120 14.55 24.32 -2.43
N ILE A 121 14.21 23.37 -1.55
CA ILE A 121 14.66 23.37 -0.16
C ILE A 121 16.13 22.95 -0.06
N HIS A 122 16.56 22.01 -0.89
CA HIS A 122 17.91 21.45 -0.93
C HIS A 122 18.73 21.98 -2.10
N SER A 123 19.24 23.20 -1.97
CA SER A 123 20.09 23.84 -2.99
C SER A 123 21.43 23.12 -3.23
N ASP A 124 21.77 22.14 -2.42
CA ASP A 124 22.97 21.31 -2.51
C ASP A 124 22.82 20.10 -3.45
N ILE A 125 21.60 19.77 -3.86
CA ILE A 125 21.32 18.68 -4.82
C ILE A 125 21.54 19.19 -6.24
N GLU A 126 22.38 18.50 -7.02
CA GLU A 126 22.59 18.83 -8.43
C GLU A 126 21.34 18.50 -9.27
N GLU A 127 21.15 19.19 -10.40
CA GLU A 127 19.93 19.05 -11.22
C GLU A 127 19.69 17.61 -11.71
N ASP A 128 20.77 16.86 -11.95
CA ASP A 128 20.76 15.46 -12.38
C ASP A 128 20.90 14.45 -11.22
N GLU A 129 21.07 14.91 -9.98
CA GLU A 129 21.11 14.03 -8.82
C GLU A 129 19.69 13.54 -8.46
N MET A 130 19.61 12.22 -8.25
CA MET A 130 18.35 11.53 -7.92
C MET A 130 18.06 11.63 -6.42
N ILE A 131 16.82 11.98 -6.08
CA ILE A 131 16.40 12.06 -4.68
C ILE A 131 16.24 10.65 -4.08
N ASP A 132 16.92 10.37 -2.98
CA ASP A 132 16.68 9.21 -2.10
C ASP A 132 16.48 9.72 -0.66
N THR A 133 15.22 9.94 -0.28
CA THR A 133 14.88 10.62 0.97
C THR A 133 13.73 9.95 1.72
N THR A 134 13.55 10.34 2.99
CA THR A 134 12.41 9.97 3.83
C THR A 134 11.89 11.20 4.55
N LEU A 135 10.64 11.54 4.27
CA LEU A 135 9.91 12.62 4.91
C LEU A 135 9.05 12.05 6.04
N THR A 136 8.96 12.78 7.15
CA THR A 136 8.02 12.49 8.24
C THR A 136 6.80 13.40 8.11
N LEU A 137 5.62 12.89 8.48
CA LEU A 137 4.39 13.67 8.62
C LEU A 137 4.60 14.87 9.56
N PRO A 138 4.38 16.11 9.08
CA PRO A 138 4.50 17.32 9.89
C PRO A 138 3.78 17.23 11.24
N GLY A 139 4.43 17.74 12.30
CA GLY A 139 3.90 17.75 13.66
C GLY A 139 3.89 16.41 14.40
N THR A 140 4.49 15.34 13.86
CA THR A 140 4.51 14.02 14.54
C THR A 140 5.84 13.63 15.20
N ASP A 141 6.96 14.20 14.74
CA ASP A 141 8.28 14.06 15.35
C ASP A 141 8.64 15.40 16.07
N SER A 142 9.38 15.31 17.18
CA SER A 142 9.81 16.49 17.98
C SER A 142 10.94 17.30 17.33
N ASP A 143 11.44 16.84 16.19
CA ASP A 143 12.54 17.45 15.47
C ASP A 143 11.98 18.54 14.53
N SER A 144 12.56 19.74 14.63
CA SER A 144 12.12 20.98 13.99
C SER A 144 12.04 20.94 12.46
N ASP A 145 12.65 19.93 11.83
CA ASP A 145 12.83 19.88 10.39
C ASP A 145 11.59 19.29 9.69
N SER A 146 10.67 18.66 10.43
CA SER A 146 9.42 18.14 9.86
C SER A 146 8.54 19.25 9.27
N ASP A 147 8.60 20.46 9.83
CA ASP A 147 7.84 21.61 9.34
C ASP A 147 8.46 22.22 8.08
N LEU A 148 9.78 22.05 7.88
CA LEU A 148 10.48 22.53 6.67
C LEU A 148 9.95 21.85 5.41
N TYR A 149 9.54 20.59 5.52
CA TYR A 149 9.01 19.80 4.39
C TYR A 149 7.48 19.77 4.34
N ALA A 150 6.78 20.64 5.08
CA ALA A 150 5.32 20.63 5.11
C ALA A 150 4.70 20.83 3.71
N ASP A 151 5.29 21.69 2.89
CA ASP A 151 4.82 21.94 1.52
C ASP A 151 5.08 20.74 0.59
N VAL A 152 6.22 20.05 0.76
CA VAL A 152 6.52 18.82 0.00
C VAL A 152 5.54 17.71 0.40
N TRP A 153 5.28 17.58 1.71
CA TRP A 153 4.32 16.61 2.23
C TRP A 153 2.91 16.88 1.70
N SER A 154 2.49 18.15 1.65
CA SER A 154 1.19 18.55 1.10
C SER A 154 1.02 18.08 -0.35
N ASP A 155 2.02 18.31 -1.21
CA ASP A 155 1.94 17.86 -2.61
C ASP A 155 1.87 16.34 -2.71
N LEU A 156 2.65 15.62 -1.89
CA LEU A 156 2.61 14.17 -1.87
C LEU A 156 1.24 13.61 -1.43
N CYS A 157 0.52 14.31 -0.54
CA CYS A 157 -0.84 13.93 -0.13
C CYS A 157 -1.84 14.00 -1.29
N ASP A 158 -1.64 14.92 -2.23
CA ASP A 158 -2.50 15.09 -3.40
C ASP A 158 -2.19 14.05 -4.50
N CYS A 159 -1.07 13.34 -4.41
CA CYS A 159 -0.71 12.32 -5.38
C CYS A 159 -1.60 11.08 -5.23
N MET A 160 -2.02 10.51 -6.38
CA MET A 160 -2.94 9.38 -6.43
C MET A 160 -2.46 8.17 -5.61
N SER A 161 -1.15 7.91 -5.62
CA SER A 161 -0.53 6.82 -4.87
C SER A 161 -0.68 6.96 -3.36
N TYR A 162 -0.57 8.19 -2.82
CA TYR A 162 -0.87 8.45 -1.41
C TYR A 162 -2.35 8.20 -1.12
N GLY A 163 -3.25 8.81 -1.91
CA GLY A 163 -4.69 8.67 -1.71
C GLY A 163 -5.20 7.21 -1.78
N ILE A 164 -4.56 6.36 -2.58
CA ILE A 164 -4.87 4.92 -2.61
C ILE A 164 -4.46 4.24 -1.30
N VAL A 165 -3.27 4.55 -0.77
CA VAL A 165 -2.79 3.95 0.48
C VAL A 165 -3.62 4.45 1.65
N GLU A 166 -3.85 5.76 1.75
CA GLU A 166 -4.62 6.37 2.84
C GLU A 166 -6.04 5.81 2.90
N ARG A 167 -6.74 5.74 1.77
CA ARG A 167 -8.14 5.24 1.71
C ARG A 167 -8.27 3.74 1.98
N MET A 168 -7.16 3.00 1.99
CA MET A 168 -7.14 1.60 2.38
C MET A 168 -7.17 1.43 3.91
N LEU A 169 -6.70 2.41 4.67
CA LEU A 169 -6.55 2.36 6.12
C LEU A 169 -7.86 2.71 6.83
N THR A 170 -8.01 2.24 8.08
CA THR A 170 -9.06 2.69 8.98
C THR A 170 -8.62 3.95 9.75
N SER A 171 -9.52 4.52 10.55
CA SER A 171 -9.24 5.69 11.39
C SER A 171 -8.16 5.47 12.47
N ASN A 172 -7.76 4.21 12.71
CA ASN A 172 -6.78 3.84 13.72
C ASN A 172 -5.32 3.97 13.23
N SER A 173 -5.11 4.13 11.93
CA SER A 173 -3.80 4.16 11.30
C SER A 173 -3.65 5.34 10.36
N ILE A 174 -2.41 5.79 10.19
CA ILE A 174 -2.05 6.89 9.27
C ILE A 174 -0.76 6.55 8.53
N VAL A 175 -0.54 7.24 7.40
CA VAL A 175 0.79 7.30 6.77
C VAL A 175 1.64 8.28 7.57
N GLY A 176 2.61 7.75 8.32
CA GLY A 176 3.48 8.54 9.18
C GLY A 176 4.75 9.04 8.49
N LYS A 177 5.26 8.28 7.51
CA LYS A 177 6.45 8.62 6.74
C LYS A 177 6.28 8.24 5.28
N ILE A 178 6.91 9.00 4.39
CA ILE A 178 6.99 8.71 2.96
C ILE A 178 8.46 8.71 2.58
N SER A 179 8.95 7.58 2.08
CA SER A 179 10.26 7.52 1.44
C SER A 179 10.11 7.52 -0.08
N ILE A 180 10.97 8.31 -0.71
CA ILE A 180 11.01 8.51 -2.16
C ILE A 180 12.38 8.09 -2.63
N LYS A 181 12.41 7.21 -3.62
CA LYS A 181 13.61 6.92 -4.39
C LYS A 181 13.33 7.20 -5.86
N GLU A 182 13.90 8.28 -6.35
CA GLU A 182 13.74 8.77 -7.71
C GLU A 182 14.61 7.97 -8.70
N TYR A 183 14.07 7.82 -9.91
CA TYR A 183 14.75 7.34 -11.11
C TYR A 183 14.38 8.27 -12.26
N ASP A 184 15.01 8.07 -13.43
CA ASP A 184 14.82 8.93 -14.62
C ASP A 184 13.35 9.27 -14.92
N ASN A 185 12.49 8.25 -14.98
CA ASN A 185 11.08 8.39 -15.39
C ASN A 185 10.08 7.84 -14.37
N SER A 186 10.54 7.49 -13.17
CA SER A 186 9.71 6.84 -12.16
C SER A 186 10.23 7.11 -10.75
N CYS A 187 9.38 6.84 -9.77
CA CYS A 187 9.73 6.86 -8.36
C CYS A 187 9.33 5.52 -7.73
N LEU A 188 10.15 5.06 -6.79
CA LEU A 188 9.74 4.02 -5.85
C LEU A 188 9.29 4.70 -4.55
N MET A 189 7.98 4.74 -4.35
CA MET A 189 7.34 5.35 -3.19
C MET A 189 7.16 4.29 -2.09
N SER A 190 7.52 4.64 -0.87
CA SER A 190 7.34 3.79 0.31
C SER A 190 6.56 4.53 1.39
N TYR A 191 5.35 4.07 1.68
CA TYR A 191 4.45 4.65 2.68
C TYR A 191 4.55 3.83 3.96
N PHE A 192 4.99 4.44 5.05
CA PHE A 192 5.12 3.79 6.35
C PHE A 192 3.86 4.03 7.17
N ILE A 193 3.20 2.94 7.54
CA ILE A 193 1.94 2.98 8.27
C ILE A 193 2.24 2.90 9.75
N GLN A 194 1.57 3.74 10.54
CA GLN A 194 1.72 3.77 11.98
C GLN A 194 0.36 4.00 12.67
N PRO A 195 0.21 3.59 13.94
CA PRO A 195 -0.98 3.89 14.72
C PRO A 195 -1.17 5.41 14.83
N LYS A 196 -2.42 5.86 14.73
CA LYS A 196 -2.79 7.25 14.99
C LYS A 196 -2.64 7.52 16.49
N LYS A 197 -1.77 8.46 16.86
CA LYS A 197 -1.66 8.93 18.26
C LYS A 197 -2.91 9.77 18.58
N GLY A 198 -3.69 9.37 19.59
CA GLY A 198 -4.81 10.16 20.12
C GLY A 198 -6.22 9.67 19.78
N GLY A 199 -6.49 8.37 19.92
CA GLY A 199 -7.85 7.86 20.12
C GLY A 199 -8.02 7.49 21.59
N ASP A 200 -8.38 8.45 22.42
CA ASP A 200 -9.01 8.13 23.70
C ASP A 200 -10.39 7.55 23.39
N GLU A 201 -10.67 6.34 23.90
CA GLU A 201 -12.03 5.78 24.00
C GLU A 201 -12.94 6.66 24.86
#